data_AF-A0A1I6VAL7-F1
#
_entry.id   AF-A0A1I6VAL7-F1
#
_cell.length_a   1.000
_cell.length_b   1.000
_cell.length_c   1.000
_cell.angle_alpha   90.00
_cell.angle_beta   90.00
_cell.angle_gamma   90.00
#
_symmetry.space_group_name_H-M   'P 1'
#
loop_
_entity.id
_entity.type
_entity.pdbx_description
1 polymer ?
#
loop_
_entity_poly.entity_id
_entity_poly.type
_entity_poly.pdbx_seq_one_letter_code
_entity_poly.pdbx_strand_id
1 'polypeptide(L)'
;MTPAIIDYPHQLTHRHGVPFVVWCYWEGPPMTGNRRLSFEYLQAHIQVPICLITPDNLHHFIVEGHPLPRAFNQLSIVHRSDYIRAYLLHHYGGGWHDIKATEVSYEKVWEEFRNDAIWIVGKREIAKGAAKIYNADGDFVPDHYQKLIAVPSWVGRPQTSLSADLLSGIEAIIEQNADTLFMYPAKHPREKRISSRNPIKRLFTIIKFKYQKRSIHYPLDWTLFGNVFHPAILKYHQHVSFKLPADKRKNAGIYHRS
;
A
#
# COMPACT_ATOMS: atom_id res chain seq x y z
N MET A 1 7.44 25.87 -4.29
CA MET A 1 7.93 25.54 -2.94
C MET A 1 7.95 24.04 -2.83
N THR A 2 9.08 23.44 -2.44
CA THR A 2 9.13 22.00 -2.13
C THR A 2 8.21 21.73 -0.93
N PRO A 3 7.36 20.70 -0.95
CA PRO A 3 6.51 20.39 0.20
C PRO A 3 7.33 20.16 1.45
N ALA A 4 6.77 20.54 2.59
CA ALA A 4 7.37 20.21 3.87
C ALA A 4 7.54 18.69 4.00
N ILE A 5 8.67 18.26 4.55
CA ILE A 5 8.90 16.87 4.94
C ILE A 5 8.39 16.71 6.37
N ILE A 6 7.61 15.65 6.60
CA ILE A 6 7.15 15.25 7.93
C ILE A 6 8.00 14.08 8.39
N ASP A 7 8.58 14.22 9.57
CA ASP A 7 9.43 13.21 10.21
C ASP A 7 8.80 12.63 11.48
N TYR A 8 7.85 13.35 12.09
CA TYR A 8 7.20 12.96 13.35
C TYR A 8 5.68 13.16 13.32
N PRO A 9 4.90 12.34 14.05
CA PRO A 9 3.44 12.48 14.10
C PRO A 9 2.93 13.85 14.58
N HIS A 10 3.63 14.50 15.51
CA HIS A 10 3.19 15.80 16.05
C HIS A 10 3.23 16.95 15.03
N GLN A 11 3.88 16.74 13.88
CA GLN A 11 3.94 17.71 12.78
C GLN A 11 2.72 17.62 11.84
N LEU A 12 1.86 16.62 12.03
CA LEU A 12 0.68 16.42 11.20
C LEU A 12 -0.33 17.55 11.42
N THR A 13 -0.63 18.26 10.34
CA THR A 13 -1.78 19.18 10.28
C THR A 13 -2.99 18.43 9.73
N HIS A 14 -4.19 18.95 9.94
CA HIS A 14 -5.44 18.30 9.51
C HIS A 14 -6.27 19.23 8.63
N ARG A 15 -6.98 18.65 7.66
CA ARG A 15 -8.04 19.32 6.89
C ARG A 15 -9.27 18.42 6.90
N HIS A 16 -10.42 18.97 7.29
CA HIS A 16 -11.69 18.24 7.36
C HIS A 16 -11.62 16.92 8.15
N GLY A 17 -10.85 16.92 9.25
CA GLY A 17 -10.65 15.73 10.11
C GLY A 17 -9.72 14.66 9.56
N VAL A 18 -8.97 14.94 8.48
CA VAL A 18 -7.99 14.01 7.89
C VAL A 18 -6.59 14.64 7.92
N PRO A 19 -5.53 13.93 8.37
CA PRO A 19 -4.17 14.47 8.30
C PRO A 19 -3.78 14.87 6.88
N PHE A 20 -3.21 16.06 6.72
CA PHE A 20 -2.77 16.61 5.44
C PHE A 20 -1.33 16.19 5.14
N VAL A 21 -1.18 14.93 4.73
CA VAL A 21 0.09 14.27 4.45
C VAL A 21 -0.08 13.18 3.39
N VAL A 22 0.96 12.94 2.62
CA VAL A 22 1.13 11.75 1.78
C VAL A 22 2.27 10.88 2.33
N TRP A 23 1.92 9.67 2.75
CA TRP A 23 2.84 8.63 3.17
C TRP A 23 3.50 7.96 1.96
N CYS A 24 4.80 7.82 2.04
CA CYS A 24 5.60 6.96 1.17
C CYS A 24 6.38 5.97 2.05
N TYR A 25 6.80 4.85 1.48
CA TYR A 25 7.66 3.91 2.19
C TYR A 25 8.88 3.51 1.37
N TRP A 26 10.03 3.51 2.02
CA TRP A 26 11.28 3.06 1.45
C TRP A 26 12.09 2.25 2.45
N GLU A 27 12.43 1.04 2.05
CA GLU A 27 13.39 0.21 2.76
C GLU A 27 14.35 -0.39 1.74
N GLY A 28 15.61 -0.01 1.88
CA GLY A 28 16.69 -0.38 0.98
C GLY A 28 17.82 0.64 1.06
N PRO A 29 18.88 0.46 0.24
CA PRO A 29 19.93 1.46 0.10
C PRO A 29 19.36 2.84 -0.28
N PRO A 30 20.12 3.93 -0.10
CA PRO A 30 19.72 5.25 -0.58
C PRO A 30 19.21 5.20 -2.02
N MET A 31 18.12 5.90 -2.31
CA MET A 31 17.52 5.88 -3.65
C MET A 31 18.51 6.39 -4.69
N THR A 32 18.61 5.68 -5.82
CA THR A 32 19.44 6.06 -6.97
C THR A 32 18.65 5.99 -8.27
N GLY A 33 19.19 6.61 -9.33
CA GLY A 33 18.63 6.58 -10.68
C GLY A 33 17.15 6.97 -10.76
N ASN A 34 16.38 6.22 -11.54
CA ASN A 34 14.96 6.52 -11.78
C ASN A 34 14.10 6.47 -10.52
N ARG A 35 14.53 5.78 -9.45
CA ARG A 35 13.80 5.79 -8.17
C ARG A 35 13.94 7.14 -7.47
N ARG A 36 15.16 7.68 -7.40
CA ARG A 36 15.42 9.01 -6.83
C ARG A 36 14.71 10.08 -7.63
N LEU A 37 14.86 10.06 -8.97
CA LEU A 37 14.17 10.98 -9.86
C LEU A 37 12.65 10.91 -9.68
N SER A 38 12.08 9.70 -9.54
CA SER A 38 10.65 9.55 -9.28
C SER A 38 10.19 10.19 -7.98
N PHE A 39 11.00 10.08 -6.92
CA PHE A 39 10.68 10.65 -5.61
C PHE A 39 10.81 12.18 -5.62
N GLU A 40 11.89 12.72 -6.19
CA GLU A 40 12.09 14.16 -6.35
C GLU A 40 10.96 14.78 -7.20
N TYR A 41 10.55 14.09 -8.26
CA TYR A 41 9.45 14.54 -9.10
C TYR A 41 8.10 14.49 -8.36
N LEU A 42 7.84 13.43 -7.59
CA LEU A 42 6.67 13.35 -6.71
C LEU A 42 6.65 14.51 -5.71
N GLN A 43 7.77 14.78 -5.04
CA GLN A 43 7.90 15.91 -4.11
C GLN A 43 7.60 17.23 -4.81
N ALA A 44 8.13 17.47 -6.00
CA ALA A 44 7.92 18.74 -6.69
C ALA A 44 6.46 19.02 -7.10
N HIS A 45 5.63 17.99 -7.30
CA HIS A 45 4.30 18.14 -7.94
C HIS A 45 3.10 17.79 -7.05
N ILE A 46 3.26 16.96 -6.01
CA ILE A 46 2.11 16.48 -5.23
C ILE A 46 1.42 17.59 -4.42
N GLN A 47 2.12 18.68 -4.11
CA GLN A 47 1.66 19.86 -3.35
C GLN A 47 1.02 19.53 -1.99
N VAL A 48 1.40 18.41 -1.40
CA VAL A 48 1.02 17.95 -0.06
C VAL A 48 2.32 17.55 0.65
N PRO A 49 2.48 17.83 1.96
CA PRO A 49 3.62 17.34 2.73
C PRO A 49 3.81 15.83 2.57
N ILE A 50 5.06 15.39 2.41
CA ILE A 50 5.38 13.97 2.31
C ILE A 50 6.05 13.52 3.59
N CYS A 51 5.58 12.39 4.13
CA CYS A 51 6.31 11.63 5.12
C CYS A 51 6.87 10.36 4.47
N LEU A 52 8.19 10.28 4.35
CA LEU A 52 8.86 9.08 3.86
C LEU A 52 9.18 8.18 5.05
N ILE A 53 8.40 7.12 5.21
CA ILE A 53 8.64 6.10 6.24
C ILE A 53 9.80 5.21 5.82
N THR A 54 10.75 5.04 6.74
CA THR A 54 11.94 4.19 6.63
C THR A 54 12.07 3.35 7.90
N PRO A 55 12.93 2.32 7.94
CA PRO A 55 13.22 1.60 9.18
C PRO A 55 13.68 2.52 10.32
N ASP A 56 14.39 3.60 9.99
CA ASP A 56 14.98 4.51 10.96
C ASP A 56 13.92 5.35 11.69
N ASN A 57 12.84 5.75 11.00
CA ASN A 57 11.78 6.59 11.59
C ASN A 57 10.47 5.86 11.89
N LEU A 58 10.28 4.61 11.44
CA LEU A 58 9.03 3.86 11.62
C LEU A 58 8.57 3.82 13.07
N HIS A 59 9.50 3.69 14.02
CA HIS A 59 9.22 3.61 15.44
C HIS A 59 8.49 4.86 16.00
N HIS A 60 8.64 6.03 15.38
CA HIS A 60 7.90 7.24 15.77
C HIS A 60 6.40 7.15 15.44
N PHE A 61 6.02 6.26 14.51
CA PHE A 61 4.65 6.13 14.02
C PHE A 61 3.95 4.87 14.54
N ILE A 62 4.55 4.15 15.48
CA ILE A 62 3.89 3.01 16.14
C ILE A 62 3.08 3.56 17.31
N VAL A 63 1.76 3.34 17.25
CA VAL A 63 0.82 3.77 18.28
C VAL A 63 0.92 2.84 19.49
N GLU A 64 0.93 3.45 20.69
CA GLU A 64 0.92 2.72 21.96
C GLU A 64 -0.28 1.76 22.03
N GLY A 65 -0.06 0.54 22.51
CA GLY A 65 -1.09 -0.51 22.54
C GLY A 65 -1.35 -1.20 21.20
N HIS A 66 -0.74 -0.73 20.10
CA HIS A 66 -0.90 -1.31 18.76
C HIS A 66 0.46 -1.63 18.12
N PRO A 67 1.22 -2.58 18.68
CA PRO A 67 2.54 -2.94 18.16
C PRO A 67 2.44 -3.60 16.79
N LEU A 68 3.57 -3.63 16.07
CA LEU A 68 3.70 -4.41 14.84
C LEU A 68 3.52 -5.91 15.11
N PRO A 69 2.98 -6.71 14.16
CA PRO A 69 2.84 -8.15 14.31
C PRO A 69 4.18 -8.82 14.61
N ARG A 70 4.17 -9.89 15.42
CA ARG A 70 5.39 -10.59 15.81
C ARG A 70 6.27 -11.04 14.62
N ALA A 71 5.64 -11.41 13.51
CA ALA A 71 6.32 -11.86 12.29
C ALA A 71 6.63 -10.71 11.30
N PHE A 72 6.46 -9.45 11.70
CA PHE A 72 6.65 -8.29 10.81
C PHE A 72 8.06 -8.23 10.18
N ASN A 73 9.09 -8.54 10.96
CA ASN A 73 10.47 -8.53 10.48
C ASN A 73 10.79 -9.68 9.51
N GLN A 74 9.96 -10.71 9.46
CA GLN A 74 10.09 -11.91 8.64
C GLN A 74 9.42 -11.69 7.26
N LEU A 75 8.65 -10.61 7.12
CA LEU A 75 8.01 -10.21 5.87
C LEU A 75 9.02 -9.75 4.83
N SER A 76 8.63 -9.83 3.55
CA SER A 76 9.35 -9.13 2.49
C SER A 76 9.14 -7.62 2.62
N ILE A 77 10.05 -6.80 2.07
CA ILE A 77 9.88 -5.33 2.06
C ILE A 77 8.55 -4.92 1.42
N VAL A 78 8.11 -5.63 0.37
CA VAL A 78 6.80 -5.38 -0.25
C VAL A 78 5.66 -5.66 0.75
N HIS A 79 5.71 -6.77 1.48
CA HIS A 79 4.66 -7.08 2.46
C HIS A 79 4.73 -6.21 3.72
N ARG A 80 5.91 -5.72 4.12
CA ARG A 80 6.01 -4.65 5.13
C ARG A 80 5.36 -3.36 4.65
N SER A 81 5.57 -2.96 3.40
CA SER A 81 4.89 -1.81 2.80
C SER A 81 3.37 -1.98 2.75
N ASP A 82 2.88 -3.19 2.46
CA ASP A 82 1.46 -3.52 2.47
C ASP A 82 0.85 -3.41 3.88
N TYR A 83 1.58 -3.86 4.91
CA TYR A 83 1.16 -3.68 6.30
C TYR A 83 1.18 -2.20 6.72
N ILE A 84 2.30 -1.52 6.50
CA ILE A 84 2.50 -0.12 6.94
C ILE A 84 1.43 0.80 6.34
N ARG A 85 1.08 0.64 5.06
CA ARG A 85 0.04 1.48 4.45
C ARG A 85 -1.34 1.28 5.10
N ALA A 86 -1.68 0.05 5.49
CA ALA A 86 -2.92 -0.23 6.21
C ALA A 86 -2.89 0.32 7.63
N TYR A 87 -1.77 0.14 8.32
CA TYR A 87 -1.55 0.65 9.68
C TYR A 87 -1.66 2.17 9.73
N LEU A 88 -0.96 2.87 8.83
CA LEU A 88 -1.03 4.34 8.75
C LEU A 88 -2.43 4.82 8.38
N LEU A 89 -3.13 4.16 7.46
CA LEU A 89 -4.53 4.50 7.14
C LEU A 89 -5.42 4.38 8.37
N HIS A 90 -5.29 3.30 9.14
CA HIS A 90 -6.17 3.07 10.28
C HIS A 90 -5.88 4.05 11.43
N HIS A 91 -4.61 4.19 11.81
CA HIS A 91 -4.22 4.96 12.99
C HIS A 91 -4.10 6.47 12.75
N TYR A 92 -3.72 6.89 11.55
CA TYR A 92 -3.54 8.30 11.22
C TYR A 92 -4.50 8.76 10.11
N GLY A 93 -4.70 7.95 9.06
CA GLY A 93 -5.39 8.38 7.84
C GLY A 93 -4.41 9.08 6.89
N GLY A 94 -4.89 10.01 6.08
CA GLY A 94 -4.07 10.73 5.10
C GLY A 94 -3.90 9.97 3.79
N GLY A 95 -2.94 10.41 2.97
CA GLY A 95 -2.67 9.87 1.64
C GLY A 95 -1.63 8.76 1.64
N TRP A 96 -1.81 7.71 0.85
CA TRP A 96 -0.73 6.80 0.48
C TRP A 96 -0.32 7.02 -0.97
N HIS A 97 0.97 6.93 -1.25
CA HIS A 97 1.49 6.90 -2.61
C HIS A 97 2.71 5.99 -2.73
N ASP A 98 2.66 4.99 -3.61
CA ASP A 98 3.86 4.27 -4.02
C ASP A 98 4.87 5.24 -4.64
N ILE A 99 6.16 5.14 -4.34
CA ILE A 99 7.18 6.04 -4.92
C ILE A 99 7.24 5.89 -6.45
N LYS A 100 6.59 6.84 -7.14
CA LYS A 100 6.43 6.96 -8.59
C LYS A 100 6.29 8.45 -8.89
N ALA A 101 6.89 8.89 -10.00
CA ALA A 101 6.71 10.27 -10.46
C ALA A 101 5.24 10.55 -10.78
N THR A 102 4.80 11.77 -10.51
CA THR A 102 3.46 12.25 -10.84
C THR A 102 3.53 13.73 -11.20
N GLU A 103 2.70 14.18 -12.13
CA GLU A 103 2.51 15.57 -12.53
C GLU A 103 1.32 16.21 -11.82
N VAL A 104 0.52 15.41 -11.08
CA VAL A 104 -0.73 15.89 -10.46
C VAL A 104 -0.55 16.25 -8.99
N SER A 105 -1.30 17.26 -8.57
CA SER A 105 -1.39 17.71 -7.18
C SER A 105 -2.53 17.00 -6.46
N TYR A 106 -2.30 16.61 -5.20
CA TYR A 106 -3.31 16.05 -4.31
C TYR A 106 -3.89 17.11 -3.36
N GLU A 107 -3.45 18.36 -3.41
CA GLU A 107 -3.81 19.41 -2.45
C GLU A 107 -5.34 19.56 -2.27
N LYS A 108 -6.09 19.52 -3.38
CA LYS A 108 -7.55 19.68 -3.40
C LYS A 108 -8.32 18.41 -3.04
N VAL A 109 -7.66 17.26 -2.95
CA VAL A 109 -8.33 15.97 -2.65
C VAL A 109 -8.99 16.02 -1.27
N TRP A 110 -8.40 16.77 -0.33
CA TRP A 110 -8.94 16.85 1.03
C TRP A 110 -10.34 17.49 1.07
N GLU A 111 -10.72 18.30 0.08
CA GLU A 111 -12.04 18.93 0.02
C GLU A 111 -13.19 17.90 -0.11
N GLU A 112 -12.90 16.68 -0.59
CA GLU A 112 -13.89 15.59 -0.62
C GLU A 112 -14.33 15.15 0.78
N PHE A 113 -13.48 15.35 1.79
CA PHE A 113 -13.79 15.04 3.20
C PHE A 113 -14.61 16.13 3.89
N ARG A 114 -15.07 17.17 3.19
CA ARG A 114 -16.20 17.99 3.72
C ARG A 114 -17.47 17.16 3.88
N ASN A 115 -17.59 16.07 3.11
CA ASN A 115 -18.66 15.10 3.27
C ASN A 115 -18.17 13.97 4.19
N ASP A 116 -18.79 13.84 5.36
CA ASP A 116 -18.45 12.80 6.34
C ASP A 116 -18.80 11.38 5.86
N ALA A 117 -19.69 11.25 4.86
CA ALA A 117 -19.96 9.97 4.23
C ALA A 117 -18.78 9.45 3.39
N ILE A 118 -17.81 10.30 3.01
CA ILE A 118 -16.62 9.88 2.26
C ILE A 118 -15.52 9.46 3.24
N TRP A 119 -15.08 8.22 3.11
CA TRP A 119 -14.03 7.63 3.94
C TRP A 119 -12.71 7.49 3.18
N ILE A 120 -12.76 7.29 1.88
CA ILE A 120 -11.58 7.14 1.05
C ILE A 120 -11.80 7.71 -0.35
N VAL A 121 -10.77 8.34 -0.88
CA VAL A 121 -10.70 8.89 -2.23
C VAL A 121 -9.60 8.16 -2.99
N GLY A 122 -9.92 7.58 -4.14
CA GLY A 122 -8.97 6.81 -4.92
C GLY A 122 -9.19 6.92 -6.41
N LYS A 123 -8.20 6.50 -7.19
CA LYS A 123 -8.37 6.39 -8.65
C LYS A 123 -9.20 5.15 -8.94
N ARG A 124 -10.24 5.25 -9.77
CA ARG A 124 -11.02 4.07 -10.20
C ARG A 124 -10.11 2.98 -10.79
N GLU A 125 -10.36 1.75 -10.38
CA GLU A 125 -9.64 0.59 -10.88
C GLU A 125 -9.99 0.27 -12.34
N ILE A 126 -9.11 -0.45 -13.02
CA ILE A 126 -9.30 -0.95 -14.40
C ILE A 126 -9.68 -2.44 -14.40
N ALA A 127 -10.32 -2.92 -15.47
CA ALA A 127 -10.88 -4.27 -15.57
C ALA A 127 -9.91 -5.43 -15.24
N LYS A 128 -8.59 -5.21 -15.35
CA LYS A 128 -7.55 -6.21 -15.06
C LYS A 128 -6.67 -5.86 -13.85
N GLY A 129 -7.01 -4.81 -13.10
CA GLY A 129 -6.27 -4.35 -11.92
C GLY A 129 -6.76 -4.96 -10.61
N ALA A 130 -8.03 -5.37 -10.57
CA ALA A 130 -8.64 -6.00 -9.40
C ALA A 130 -7.99 -7.34 -9.02
N ALA A 131 -8.00 -7.65 -7.72
CA ALA A 131 -7.51 -8.91 -7.17
C ALA A 131 -8.44 -10.06 -7.58
N LYS A 132 -7.87 -11.18 -8.02
CA LYS A 132 -8.61 -12.34 -8.54
C LYS A 132 -9.05 -13.28 -7.43
N ILE A 133 -9.97 -12.82 -6.60
CA ILE A 133 -10.50 -13.53 -5.44
C ILE A 133 -12.02 -13.38 -5.35
N TYR A 134 -12.63 -14.22 -4.52
CA TYR A 134 -14.02 -14.06 -4.08
C TYR A 134 -14.03 -13.32 -2.74
N ASN A 135 -15.01 -12.44 -2.52
CA ASN A 135 -15.23 -11.81 -1.21
C ASN A 135 -15.99 -12.77 -0.26
N ALA A 136 -16.29 -12.31 0.96
CA ALA A 136 -17.01 -13.10 1.96
C ALA A 136 -18.45 -13.47 1.54
N ASP A 137 -19.06 -12.65 0.68
CA ASP A 137 -20.42 -12.84 0.16
C ASP A 137 -20.45 -13.77 -1.07
N GLY A 138 -19.29 -14.22 -1.55
CA GLY A 138 -19.16 -15.09 -2.72
C GLY A 138 -19.11 -14.36 -4.07
N ASP A 139 -18.99 -13.03 -4.07
CA ASP A 139 -18.83 -12.24 -5.29
C ASP A 139 -17.41 -12.33 -5.82
N PHE A 140 -17.27 -12.51 -7.13
CA PHE A 140 -15.97 -12.43 -7.78
C PHE A 140 -15.54 -10.97 -7.92
N VAL A 141 -14.59 -10.54 -7.09
CA VAL A 141 -14.15 -9.13 -6.96
C VAL A 141 -13.83 -8.46 -8.31
N PRO A 142 -13.16 -9.11 -9.28
CA PRO A 142 -12.90 -8.51 -10.59
C PRO A 142 -14.14 -8.09 -11.38
N ASP A 143 -15.28 -8.73 -11.19
CA ASP A 143 -16.53 -8.37 -11.88
C ASP A 143 -17.08 -7.02 -11.39
N HIS A 144 -16.60 -6.57 -10.23
CA HIS A 144 -16.98 -5.30 -9.62
C HIS A 144 -15.90 -4.21 -9.72
N TYR A 145 -14.91 -4.36 -10.61
CA TYR A 145 -13.75 -3.44 -10.69
C TYR A 145 -14.14 -1.96 -10.78
N GLN A 146 -15.29 -1.63 -11.38
CA GLN A 146 -15.78 -0.26 -11.49
C GLN A 146 -16.09 0.37 -10.13
N LYS A 147 -16.40 -0.42 -9.11
CA LYS A 147 -16.63 0.04 -7.73
C LYS A 147 -15.33 0.15 -6.91
N LEU A 148 -14.20 -0.29 -7.48
CA LEU A 148 -12.93 -0.36 -6.77
C LEU A 148 -12.05 0.84 -7.08
N ILE A 149 -11.13 1.12 -6.17
CA ILE A 149 -10.02 2.05 -6.38
C ILE A 149 -8.71 1.28 -6.47
N ALA A 150 -7.74 1.86 -7.18
CA ALA A 150 -6.43 1.26 -7.37
C ALA A 150 -5.61 1.28 -6.08
N VAL A 151 -4.91 0.16 -5.81
CA VAL A 151 -4.04 -0.03 -4.64
C VAL A 151 -2.89 1.01 -4.48
N PRO A 152 -2.21 1.48 -5.55
CA PRO A 152 -0.98 2.24 -5.40
C PRO A 152 -1.10 3.64 -4.79
N SER A 153 -2.28 4.25 -4.83
CA SER A 153 -2.49 5.58 -4.26
C SER A 153 -3.96 5.85 -3.91
N TRP A 154 -4.16 6.52 -2.79
CA TRP A 154 -5.47 6.91 -2.24
C TRP A 154 -5.27 7.91 -1.10
N VAL A 155 -6.33 8.56 -0.65
CA VAL A 155 -6.39 9.38 0.57
C VAL A 155 -7.57 8.93 1.40
N GLY A 156 -7.43 8.73 2.71
CA GLY A 156 -8.53 8.23 3.53
C GLY A 156 -8.56 8.74 4.96
N ARG A 157 -9.72 8.60 5.59
CA ARG A 157 -9.95 8.91 7.02
C ARG A 157 -9.34 7.83 7.93
N PRO A 158 -8.80 8.22 9.11
CA PRO A 158 -8.49 7.25 10.16
C PRO A 158 -9.75 6.60 10.73
N GLN A 159 -9.56 5.47 11.40
CA GLN A 159 -10.56 4.86 12.31
C GLN A 159 -11.96 4.64 11.71
N THR A 160 -12.05 4.35 10.42
CA THR A 160 -13.30 3.93 9.78
C THR A 160 -13.44 2.41 9.83
N SER A 161 -14.65 1.89 9.67
CA SER A 161 -14.85 0.44 9.53
C SER A 161 -14.08 -0.14 8.35
N LEU A 162 -13.89 0.65 7.27
CA LEU A 162 -13.04 0.27 6.14
C LEU A 162 -11.58 0.10 6.55
N SER A 163 -11.01 1.07 7.26
CA SER A 163 -9.59 1.00 7.65
C SER A 163 -9.34 -0.07 8.71
N ALA A 164 -10.31 -0.28 9.61
CA ALA A 164 -10.28 -1.37 10.59
C ALA A 164 -10.32 -2.75 9.92
N ASP A 165 -11.24 -2.99 8.98
CA ASP A 165 -11.33 -4.25 8.23
C ASP A 165 -10.06 -4.52 7.41
N LEU A 166 -9.47 -3.46 6.84
CA LEU A 166 -8.23 -3.58 6.08
C LEU A 166 -7.05 -3.99 6.96
N LEU A 167 -6.84 -3.30 8.09
CA LEU A 167 -5.73 -3.61 9.00
C LEU A 167 -5.89 -5.01 9.60
N SER A 168 -7.07 -5.29 10.19
CA SER A 168 -7.34 -6.59 10.81
C SER A 168 -7.26 -7.76 9.83
N GLY A 169 -7.70 -7.57 8.58
CA GLY A 169 -7.57 -8.58 7.53
C GLY A 169 -6.12 -8.90 7.18
N ILE A 170 -5.24 -7.88 7.12
CA ILE A 170 -3.81 -8.10 6.88
C ILE A 170 -3.14 -8.75 8.09
N GLU A 171 -3.43 -8.27 9.30
CA GLU A 171 -2.93 -8.85 10.55
C GLU A 171 -3.32 -10.32 10.69
N ALA A 172 -4.57 -10.66 10.39
CA ALA A 172 -5.05 -12.04 10.43
C ALA A 172 -4.26 -12.94 9.46
N ILE A 173 -3.97 -12.48 8.24
CA ILE A 173 -3.17 -13.24 7.28
C ILE A 173 -1.73 -13.40 7.78
N ILE A 174 -1.13 -12.36 8.35
CA ILE A 174 0.23 -12.43 8.90
C ILE A 174 0.27 -13.42 10.07
N GLU A 175 -0.67 -13.33 11.01
CA GLU A 175 -0.69 -14.19 12.20
C GLU A 175 -0.95 -15.65 11.83
N GLN A 176 -1.91 -15.94 10.94
CA GLN A 176 -2.16 -17.30 10.44
C GLN A 176 -0.92 -17.94 9.79
N ASN A 177 0.03 -17.12 9.31
CA ASN A 177 1.25 -17.58 8.67
C ASN A 177 2.51 -17.33 9.52
N ALA A 178 2.37 -16.85 10.76
CA ALA A 178 3.49 -16.33 11.54
C ALA A 178 4.57 -17.40 11.79
N ASP A 179 4.19 -18.60 12.22
CA ASP A 179 5.15 -19.69 12.48
C ASP A 179 5.86 -20.12 11.18
N THR A 180 5.14 -20.13 10.05
CA THR A 180 5.73 -20.41 8.74
C THR A 180 6.66 -19.29 8.28
N LEU A 181 6.35 -18.04 8.59
CA LEU A 181 7.23 -16.88 8.34
C LEU A 181 8.50 -16.94 9.18
N PHE A 182 8.44 -17.41 10.43
CA PHE A 182 9.64 -17.64 11.26
C PHE A 182 10.51 -18.77 10.70
N MET A 183 9.90 -19.87 10.23
CA MET A 183 10.64 -20.96 9.60
C MET A 183 11.23 -20.58 8.23
N TYR A 184 10.48 -19.80 7.44
CA TYR A 184 10.80 -19.47 6.07
C TYR A 184 10.68 -17.96 5.80
N PRO A 185 11.53 -17.13 6.44
CA PRO A 185 11.45 -15.69 6.32
C PRO A 185 11.77 -15.23 4.90
N ALA A 186 11.39 -13.99 4.59
CA ALA A 186 11.76 -13.37 3.34
C ALA A 186 13.29 -13.23 3.23
N LYS A 187 13.86 -13.73 2.13
CA LYS A 187 15.29 -13.58 1.82
C LYS A 187 15.55 -12.50 0.77
N HIS A 188 14.47 -11.91 0.25
CA HIS A 188 14.50 -10.96 -0.85
C HIS A 188 13.43 -9.89 -0.65
N PRO A 189 13.68 -8.62 -1.01
CA PRO A 189 12.73 -7.51 -0.83
C PRO A 189 11.33 -7.76 -1.43
N ARG A 190 11.29 -8.57 -2.50
CA ARG A 190 10.09 -8.94 -3.25
C ARG A 190 9.69 -10.40 -3.06
N GLU A 191 10.00 -10.98 -1.90
CA GLU A 191 9.66 -12.38 -1.62
C GLU A 191 8.15 -12.62 -1.76
N LYS A 192 7.78 -13.79 -2.31
CA LYS A 192 6.38 -14.18 -2.52
C LYS A 192 6.23 -15.69 -2.62
N ARG A 193 5.05 -16.19 -2.28
CA ARG A 193 4.63 -17.58 -2.46
C ARG A 193 4.67 -17.97 -3.93
N ILE A 194 5.13 -19.20 -4.17
CA ILE A 194 5.05 -19.84 -5.49
C ILE A 194 3.64 -20.43 -5.64
N SER A 195 2.79 -19.76 -6.42
CA SER A 195 1.36 -20.12 -6.58
C SER A 195 1.01 -20.77 -7.93
N SER A 196 2.00 -21.18 -8.73
CA SER A 196 1.73 -21.78 -10.05
C SER A 196 1.14 -23.19 -9.93
N ARG A 197 -0.06 -23.38 -10.50
CA ARG A 197 -0.73 -24.69 -10.59
C ARG A 197 -0.11 -25.62 -11.65
N ASN A 198 0.62 -25.08 -12.64
CA ASN A 198 1.27 -25.88 -13.67
C ASN A 198 2.61 -26.43 -13.14
N PRO A 199 2.85 -27.75 -13.17
CA PRO A 199 4.01 -28.38 -12.54
C PRO A 199 5.33 -27.97 -13.18
N ILE A 200 5.39 -27.88 -14.51
CA ILE A 200 6.58 -27.47 -15.26
C ILE A 200 6.93 -26.02 -14.91
N LYS A 201 5.95 -25.12 -14.98
CA LYS A 201 6.13 -23.70 -14.62
C LYS A 201 6.54 -23.53 -13.16
N ARG A 202 6.01 -24.36 -12.26
CA ARG A 202 6.38 -24.39 -10.85
C ARG A 202 7.85 -24.81 -10.68
N LEU A 203 8.30 -25.85 -11.36
CA LEU A 203 9.70 -26.30 -11.33
C LEU A 203 10.66 -25.20 -11.81
N PHE A 204 10.39 -24.57 -12.96
CA PHE A 204 11.19 -23.44 -13.44
C PHE A 204 11.21 -22.27 -12.45
N THR A 205 10.08 -21.99 -11.78
CA THR A 205 10.01 -20.94 -10.76
C THR A 205 10.87 -21.29 -9.54
N ILE A 206 10.85 -22.54 -9.09
CA ILE A 206 11.69 -23.04 -7.98
C ILE A 206 13.17 -22.89 -8.33
N ILE A 207 13.60 -23.34 -9.51
CA ILE A 207 14.99 -23.23 -9.97
C ILE A 207 15.42 -21.77 -10.00
N LYS A 208 14.60 -20.89 -10.60
CA LYS A 208 14.84 -19.44 -10.63
C LYS A 208 14.96 -18.84 -9.22
N PHE A 209 14.09 -19.22 -8.29
CA PHE A 209 14.12 -18.70 -6.92
C PHE A 209 15.38 -19.14 -6.19
N LYS A 210 15.78 -20.41 -6.33
CA LYS A 210 17.04 -20.92 -5.77
C LYS A 210 18.24 -20.12 -6.30
N TYR A 211 18.31 -19.88 -7.61
CA TYR A 211 19.37 -19.06 -8.23
C TYR A 211 19.39 -17.62 -7.69
N GLN A 212 18.21 -17.03 -7.45
CA GLN A 212 18.06 -15.70 -6.86
C GLN A 212 18.22 -15.65 -5.33
N LYS A 213 18.61 -16.76 -4.69
CA LYS A 213 18.71 -16.92 -3.22
C LYS A 213 17.40 -16.59 -2.47
N ARG A 214 16.26 -16.85 -3.13
CA ARG A 214 14.91 -16.63 -2.60
C ARG A 214 14.37 -17.84 -1.86
N SER A 215 13.48 -17.61 -0.91
CA SER A 215 12.74 -18.67 -0.21
C SER A 215 11.69 -19.30 -1.12
N ILE A 216 11.72 -20.63 -1.25
CA ILE A 216 10.70 -21.40 -2.00
C ILE A 216 9.48 -21.75 -1.15
N HIS A 217 9.57 -21.54 0.17
CA HIS A 217 8.54 -21.88 1.17
C HIS A 217 7.89 -20.64 1.79
N TYR A 218 8.25 -19.44 1.31
CA TYR A 218 7.66 -18.20 1.81
C TYR A 218 6.14 -18.22 1.63
N PRO A 219 5.36 -17.95 2.69
CA PRO A 219 3.93 -18.31 2.71
C PRO A 219 3.01 -17.27 2.07
N LEU A 220 3.41 -16.01 1.99
CA LEU A 220 2.51 -14.93 1.58
C LEU A 220 2.50 -14.71 0.07
N ASP A 221 1.31 -14.57 -0.50
CA ASP A 221 1.12 -14.21 -1.91
C ASP A 221 1.55 -12.78 -2.18
N TRP A 222 1.99 -12.54 -3.43
CA TRP A 222 2.30 -11.21 -3.94
C TRP A 222 1.14 -10.22 -3.81
N THR A 223 -0.10 -10.70 -3.83
CA THR A 223 -1.30 -9.87 -3.84
C THR A 223 -1.88 -9.64 -2.45
N LEU A 224 -1.10 -9.85 -1.38
CA LEU A 224 -1.53 -9.70 0.03
C LEU A 224 -2.45 -8.49 0.23
N PHE A 225 -1.98 -7.28 -0.05
CA PHE A 225 -2.78 -6.08 0.13
C PHE A 225 -4.02 -6.07 -0.75
N GLY A 226 -3.88 -6.34 -2.04
CA GLY A 226 -5.02 -6.33 -2.98
C GLY A 226 -6.10 -7.35 -2.63
N ASN A 227 -5.74 -8.47 -2.01
CA ASN A 227 -6.66 -9.51 -1.57
C ASN A 227 -7.49 -9.09 -0.34
N VAL A 228 -7.06 -8.08 0.43
CA VAL A 228 -7.83 -7.55 1.57
C VAL A 228 -8.48 -6.21 1.18
N PHE A 229 -7.73 -5.35 0.49
CA PHE A 229 -8.13 -4.02 0.09
C PHE A 229 -9.34 -4.03 -0.84
N HIS A 230 -9.32 -4.79 -1.93
CA HIS A 230 -10.43 -4.74 -2.89
C HIS A 230 -11.76 -5.25 -2.31
N PRO A 231 -11.82 -6.37 -1.54
CA PRO A 231 -13.03 -6.74 -0.82
C PRO A 231 -13.52 -5.65 0.14
N ALA A 232 -12.62 -5.02 0.90
CA ALA A 232 -13.00 -3.94 1.82
C ALA A 232 -13.57 -2.72 1.07
N ILE A 233 -12.93 -2.31 -0.04
CA ILE A 233 -13.44 -1.24 -0.90
C ILE A 233 -14.82 -1.60 -1.47
N LEU A 234 -15.02 -2.84 -1.91
CA LEU A 234 -16.31 -3.29 -2.44
C LEU A 234 -17.41 -3.25 -1.37
N LYS A 235 -17.11 -3.78 -0.18
CA LYS A 235 -18.02 -3.79 0.99
C LYS A 235 -18.48 -2.37 1.35
N TYR A 236 -17.56 -1.40 1.33
CA TYR A 236 -17.82 -0.02 1.72
C TYR A 236 -17.90 0.95 0.53
N HIS A 237 -18.24 0.48 -0.67
CA HIS A 237 -18.16 1.27 -1.90
C HIS A 237 -19.00 2.56 -1.89
N GLN A 238 -20.05 2.63 -1.06
CA GLN A 238 -20.86 3.84 -0.86
C GLN A 238 -20.07 4.99 -0.19
N HIS A 239 -18.96 4.69 0.49
CA HIS A 239 -18.08 5.65 1.15
C HIS A 239 -16.84 6.03 0.31
N VAL A 240 -16.81 5.61 -0.95
CA VAL A 240 -15.66 5.77 -1.86
C VAL A 240 -15.92 6.92 -2.83
N SER A 241 -15.01 7.88 -2.88
CA SER A 241 -14.94 8.90 -3.95
C SER A 241 -13.89 8.51 -4.99
N PHE A 242 -14.20 8.72 -6.26
CA PHE A 242 -13.30 8.39 -7.38
C PHE A 242 -12.52 9.60 -7.92
N LYS A 243 -12.48 10.70 -7.16
CA LYS A 243 -11.92 11.99 -7.60
C LYS A 243 -10.44 12.16 -7.27
N LEU A 244 -9.69 11.07 -7.07
CA LEU A 244 -8.24 11.16 -6.98
C LEU A 244 -7.69 11.53 -8.37
N PRO A 245 -6.93 12.62 -8.50
CA PRO A 245 -6.37 13.01 -9.79
C PRO A 245 -5.34 11.97 -10.26
N ALA A 246 -5.19 11.85 -11.57
CA ALA A 246 -4.32 10.86 -12.18
C ALA A 246 -3.52 11.48 -13.33
N ASP A 247 -2.27 11.05 -13.45
CA ASP A 247 -1.42 11.45 -14.57
C ASP A 247 -2.03 11.00 -15.90
N LYS A 248 -1.89 11.85 -16.93
CA LYS A 248 -2.22 11.50 -18.32
C LYS A 248 -1.27 10.41 -18.85
N ARG A 249 0.01 10.48 -18.45
CA ARG A 249 1.04 9.50 -18.79
C ARG A 249 1.46 8.77 -17.53
N LYS A 250 1.50 7.44 -17.59
CA LYS A 250 1.88 6.60 -16.44
C LYS A 250 3.24 7.03 -15.88
N ASN A 251 3.29 7.32 -14.58
CA ASN A 251 4.48 7.77 -13.86
C ASN A 251 5.14 9.02 -14.48
N ALA A 252 4.37 9.95 -15.05
CA ALA A 252 4.91 11.13 -15.76
C ALA A 252 5.93 10.80 -16.88
N GLY A 253 5.93 9.56 -17.41
CA GLY A 253 6.95 9.08 -18.35
C GLY A 253 8.26 8.59 -17.73
N ILE A 254 8.45 8.72 -16.41
CA ILE A 254 9.63 8.22 -15.68
C ILE A 254 9.37 6.77 -15.24
N TYR A 255 9.95 5.80 -15.95
CA TYR A 255 9.82 4.40 -15.55
C TYR A 255 10.83 4.04 -14.46
N HIS A 256 10.36 3.68 -13.27
CA HIS A 256 11.18 3.22 -12.14
C HIS A 256 11.98 1.93 -12.38
N ARG A 257 11.89 1.34 -13.58
CA ARG A 257 12.67 0.18 -14.04
C ARG A 257 13.53 0.63 -15.20
N SER A 258 14.65 1.27 -14.89
CA SER A 258 15.84 1.33 -15.76
C SER A 258 16.78 0.22 -15.33
#